data_AF-A0A7H9SRT9-F1
#
_entry.id   AF-A0A7H9SRT9-F1
#
_cell.length_a   1.000
_cell.length_b   1.000
_cell.length_c   1.000
_cell.angle_alpha   90.00
_cell.angle_beta   90.00
_cell.angle_gamma   90.00
#
_symmetry.space_group_name_H-M   'P 1'
#
loop_
_entity.id
_entity.type
_entity.pdbx_description
1 polymer ?
#
loop_
_entity_poly.entity_id
_entity_poly.type
_entity_poly.pdbx_seq_one_letter_code
_entity_poly.pdbx_strand_id
1 'polypeptide(L)' 'DRTPVLSDRNNLPLLEAFILELLRHSSFLPFTIPHCTTKDTSLNGYFIPKDTCVFINQ' A
#
# COMPACT_ATOMS: atom_id res chain seq x y z
N ASP A 1 -12.84 -15.58 -30.36
CA ASP A 1 -12.12 -15.22 -29.13
C ASP A 1 -11.61 -13.79 -29.17
N ARG A 2 -11.86 -13.02 -28.11
CA ARG A 2 -11.29 -11.68 -27.92
C ARG A 2 -10.41 -11.66 -26.68
N THR A 3 -9.30 -10.94 -26.74
CA THR A 3 -8.42 -10.67 -25.59
C THR A 3 -9.10 -9.70 -24.62
N PRO A 4 -8.90 -9.81 -23.30
CA PRO A 4 -9.42 -8.85 -22.33
C PRO A 4 -8.85 -7.45 -22.54
N VAL A 5 -9.66 -6.44 -22.22
CA VAL A 5 -9.29 -5.01 -22.22
C VAL A 5 -9.63 -4.36 -20.88
N LEU A 6 -9.04 -3.20 -20.57
CA LEU A 6 -9.23 -2.55 -19.26
C LEU A 6 -10.68 -2.19 -18.94
N SER A 7 -11.51 -1.91 -19.96
CA SER A 7 -12.94 -1.64 -19.78
C SER A 7 -13.72 -2.84 -19.22
N ASP A 8 -13.17 -4.06 -19.30
CA ASP A 8 -13.80 -5.26 -18.75
C ASP A 8 -13.65 -5.38 -17.24
N ARG A 9 -12.74 -4.61 -16.60
CA ARG A 9 -12.39 -4.74 -15.17
C ARG A 9 -13.60 -4.73 -14.25
N ASN A 10 -14.54 -3.80 -14.48
CA ASN A 10 -15.75 -3.67 -13.66
C ASN A 10 -16.69 -4.89 -13.75
N ASN A 11 -16.56 -5.70 -14.81
CA ASN A 11 -17.34 -6.92 -15.00
C ASN A 11 -16.63 -8.17 -14.43
N LEU A 12 -15.43 -8.03 -13.85
CA LEU A 12 -14.61 -9.13 -13.35
C LEU A 12 -14.32 -8.99 -11.84
N PRO A 13 -15.34 -8.91 -10.96
CA PRO A 13 -15.15 -8.66 -9.54
C PRO A 13 -14.35 -9.75 -8.81
N LEU A 14 -14.48 -11.01 -9.24
CA LEU A 14 -13.71 -12.11 -8.64
C LEU A 14 -12.22 -12.01 -8.97
N LEU A 15 -11.87 -11.59 -10.19
CA LEU A 15 -10.47 -11.39 -10.59
C LEU A 15 -9.86 -10.22 -9.81
N GLU A 16 -10.61 -9.12 -9.68
CA GLU A 16 -10.19 -7.97 -8.87
C GLU A 16 -9.96 -8.39 -7.41
N ALA A 17 -10.92 -9.10 -6.81
CA ALA A 17 -10.79 -9.61 -5.44
C ALA A 17 -9.58 -10.54 -5.27
N PHE A 18 -9.31 -11.41 -6.25
CA PHE A 18 -8.14 -12.28 -6.24
C PHE A 18 -6.83 -11.47 -6.27
N ILE A 19 -6.73 -10.47 -7.14
CA ILE A 19 -5.55 -9.60 -7.21
C ILE A 19 -5.34 -8.86 -5.90
N LEU A 20 -6.40 -8.30 -5.31
CA LEU A 20 -6.32 -7.58 -4.03
C LEU A 20 -5.92 -8.51 -2.88
N GLU A 21 -6.46 -9.73 -2.83
CA GLU A 21 -6.11 -10.70 -1.79
C GLU A 21 -4.67 -11.19 -1.93
N LEU A 22 -4.17 -11.33 -3.15
CA LEU A 22 -2.76 -11.64 -3.40
C LEU A 22 -1.85 -10.53 -2.86
N LEU A 23 -2.18 -9.27 -3.12
CA LEU A 23 -1.43 -8.11 -2.62
C LEU A 23 -1.51 -7.98 -1.09
N ARG A 24 -2.63 -8.38 -0.48
CA ARG A 24 -2.79 -8.42 0.98
C ARG A 24 -1.99 -9.56 1.62
N HIS A 25 -1.98 -10.74 0.98
CA HIS A 25 -1.33 -11.93 1.53
C HIS A 25 0.19 -11.89 1.36
N SER A 26 0.68 -11.35 0.25
CA SER A 26 2.10 -11.28 -0.05
C SER A 26 2.52 -9.84 -0.28
N SER A 27 3.20 -9.26 0.71
CA SER A 27 4.03 -8.10 0.45
C SER A 27 5.36 -8.56 -0.15
N PHE A 28 5.66 -8.12 -1.37
CA PHE A 28 6.95 -8.41 -2.00
C PHE A 28 8.11 -7.73 -1.26
N LEU A 29 7.84 -6.66 -0.50
CA LEU A 29 8.83 -5.93 0.27
C LEU A 29 8.47 -5.98 1.77
N PRO A 30 9.40 -6.35 2.66
CA PRO A 30 9.12 -6.43 4.10
C PRO A 30 8.81 -5.06 4.71
N PHE A 31 9.28 -3.97 4.08
CA PHE A 31 8.95 -2.59 4.44
C PHE A 31 8.73 -1.78 3.16
N THR A 32 7.96 -0.69 3.24
CA THR A 32 7.97 0.31 2.17
C THR A 32 9.32 0.99 2.07
N ILE A 33 9.49 1.83 1.04
CA ILE A 33 10.63 2.76 0.98
C ILE A 33 10.64 3.59 2.28
N PRO A 34 11.79 3.73 2.97
CA PRO A 34 11.88 4.55 4.17
C PRO A 34 11.44 5.99 3.90
N HIS A 35 10.64 6.54 4.82
CA HIS A 35 10.18 7.92 4.79
C HIS A 35 10.84 8.74 5.90
N CYS A 36 10.73 10.07 5.84
CA CYS A 36 11.10 10.95 6.94
C CYS A 36 10.01 12.00 7.21
N THR A 37 9.82 12.39 8.47
CA THR A 37 8.93 13.49 8.83
C THR A 37 9.47 14.83 8.32
N THR A 38 8.64 15.63 7.67
CA THR A 38 9.04 16.94 7.12
C THR A 38 9.00 18.07 8.15
N LYS A 39 8.32 17.85 9.27
CA LYS A 39 8.20 18.74 10.43
C LYS A 39 7.84 17.92 11.67
N ASP A 40 7.97 18.54 12.83
CA ASP A 40 7.45 17.98 14.09
C ASP A 40 5.96 17.67 13.95
N THR A 41 5.58 16.47 14.40
CA THR A 41 4.20 16.00 14.30
C THR A 41 3.84 15.09 15.48
N SER A 42 2.58 14.67 15.55
CA SER A 42 2.15 13.68 16.51
C SER A 42 1.24 12.65 15.86
N LEU A 43 1.37 11.41 16.31
CA LEU A 43 0.53 10.29 15.87
C LEU A 43 0.09 9.51 17.10
N ASN A 44 -1.22 9.32 17.30
CA ASN A 44 -1.79 8.61 18.45
C ASN A 44 -1.25 9.09 19.82
N GLY A 45 -1.01 10.39 19.96
CA GLY A 45 -0.47 11.00 21.19
C GLY A 45 1.06 10.92 21.34
N TYR A 46 1.77 10.23 20.46
CA TYR A 46 3.23 10.22 20.43
C TYR A 46 3.76 11.42 19.66
N PHE A 47 4.67 12.18 20.28
CA PHE A 47 5.40 13.25 19.58
C PHE A 47 6.51 12.65 18.73
N ILE A 48 6.57 13.05 17.45
CA ILE A 48 7.55 12.60 16.47
C ILE A 48 8.29 13.83 15.94
N PRO A 49 9.59 13.98 16.22
CA PRO A 49 10.38 15.11 15.74
C PRO A 49 10.48 15.15 14.21
N LYS A 50 10.76 16.33 13.67
CA LYS A 50 11.19 16.54 12.28
C LYS A 50 12.41 15.67 11.96
N ASP A 51 12.50 15.23 10.70
CA ASP A 51 13.58 14.43 10.13
C ASP A 51 13.71 13.01 10.75
N THR A 52 12.69 12.55 11.47
CA THR A 52 12.62 11.18 11.99
C THR A 52 12.40 10.20 10.85
N CYS A 53 13.28 9.20 10.71
CA CYS A 53 13.12 8.10 9.76
C CYS A 53 11.95 7.19 10.18
N VAL A 54 11.06 6.89 9.24
CA VAL A 54 9.84 6.10 9.43
C VAL A 54 9.87 4.88 8.52
N PHE A 55 9.71 3.71 9.13
CA PHE A 55 9.52 2.43 8.44
C PHE A 55 8.05 2.03 8.53
N ILE A 56 7.44 1.69 7.40
CA ILE A 56 6.08 1.15 7.35
C ILE A 56 6.18 -0.36 7.24
N ASN A 57 5.66 -1.06 8.24
CA ASN A 57 5.44 -2.50 8.19
C ASN A 57 4.21 -2.76 7.32
N GLN A 58 4.42 -3.35 6.15
CA GLN A 58 3.37 -3.71 5.20
C GLN A 58 2.71 -5.04 5.60
#